data_AF-A0A9N9CYH4-F1
#
_entry.id   AF-A0A9N9CYH4-F1
#
_cell.length_a   1.000
_cell.length_b   1.000
_cell.length_c   1.000
_cell.angle_alpha   90.00
_cell.angle_beta   90.00
_cell.angle_gamma   90.00
#
_symmetry.space_group_name_H-M   'P 1'
#
loop_
_entity.id
_entity.type
_entity.pdbx_description
1 polymer ?
#
loop_
_entity_poly.entity_id
_entity_poly.type
_entity_poly.pdbx_seq_one_letter_code
_entity_poly.pdbx_strand_id
1 'polypeptide(L)'
;MSGSNQVILFEQEGACYLHRANDSSKIRIYLNNPNVWYILDGKKLDKVRAKTILICSPFKDHYKDFDKYFGAEIRYMPVWEWEEIETCRAIMHNHLKKSEVKQLFLKWGGIPRFVLEKARNQTQQSLLEKAISVCDEKIFNYIGESDSENDVSHKLIHIYTNPLIDSDDIEVEGGEGVEHVDEEPYTLQIMAFASDYVGEEITKKFKSLILDKLRTQFELSCIDYSCLGSCFKQMAHRILRNEGTFKVRSLESIKNKRSTQNVKNQNEILTFSNIQTIEDGKYYRPANKNFPSIDTIFAPDILFQMTTARNHPIDISGLKKLHSKLITTGEISFYFVVPAELYDHFQKQKFITTDSANVQKMPDWIKYRVKQYALRIYLSSESSSSGSSLKR
;
A
#
# COMPACT_ATOMS: atom_id res chain seq x y z
N MET A 1 -16.63 -12.50 23.84
CA MET A 1 -15.54 -13.36 24.34
C MET A 1 -15.39 -13.08 25.82
N SER A 2 -15.54 -14.11 26.66
CA SER A 2 -15.30 -14.03 28.11
C SER A 2 -13.84 -13.59 28.34
N GLY A 3 -13.62 -12.55 29.14
CA GLY A 3 -12.27 -12.07 29.44
C GLY A 3 -11.47 -13.20 30.07
N SER A 4 -10.27 -13.46 29.54
CA SER A 4 -9.37 -14.44 30.14
C SER A 4 -9.11 -14.06 31.60
N ASN A 5 -9.43 -14.97 32.52
CA ASN A 5 -9.14 -14.82 33.95
C ASN A 5 -7.65 -14.94 34.28
N GLN A 6 -6.80 -15.07 33.26
CA GLN A 6 -5.36 -15.24 33.40
C GLN A 6 -4.59 -14.02 32.88
N VAL A 7 -3.48 -13.71 33.55
CA VAL A 7 -2.47 -12.72 33.17
C VAL A 7 -1.16 -13.47 33.00
N ILE A 8 -0.43 -13.19 31.91
CA ILE A 8 0.90 -13.76 31.70
C ILE A 8 1.91 -12.74 32.21
N LEU A 9 2.75 -13.15 33.16
CA LEU A 9 3.86 -12.37 33.67
C LEU A 9 5.15 -12.94 33.07
N PHE A 10 5.88 -12.10 32.33
CA PHE A 10 7.18 -12.43 31.77
C PHE A 10 8.28 -11.84 32.67
N GLU A 11 9.17 -12.69 33.17
CA GLU A 11 10.36 -12.33 33.95
C GLU A 11 11.62 -12.86 33.25
N GLN A 12 12.81 -12.47 33.72
CA GLN A 12 14.08 -12.88 33.10
C GLN A 12 14.23 -14.41 32.99
N GLU A 13 13.64 -15.17 33.90
CA GLU A 13 13.77 -16.62 34.00
C GLU A 13 12.63 -17.40 33.31
N GLY A 14 11.62 -16.71 32.76
CA GLY A 14 10.52 -17.37 32.05
C GLY A 14 9.18 -16.64 32.15
N ALA A 15 8.10 -17.35 31.82
CA ALA A 15 6.74 -16.83 31.90
C ALA A 15 5.89 -17.62 32.90
N CYS A 16 5.08 -16.94 33.69
CA CYS A 16 4.12 -17.56 34.61
C CYS A 16 2.70 -17.05 34.37
N TYR A 17 1.71 -17.89 34.65
CA TYR A 17 0.29 -17.58 34.51
C TYR A 17 -0.30 -17.25 35.89
N LEU A 18 -0.77 -16.02 36.05
CA LEU A 18 -1.42 -15.52 37.26
C LEU A 18 -2.94 -15.49 37.07
N HIS A 19 -3.70 -15.87 38.08
CA HIS A 19 -5.15 -15.75 38.09
C HIS A 19 -5.57 -14.36 38.60
N ARG A 20 -6.38 -13.63 37.83
CA ARG A 20 -6.77 -12.24 38.13
C ARG A 20 -7.37 -12.06 39.52
N ALA A 21 -8.16 -13.02 40.00
CA ALA A 21 -8.78 -12.93 41.33
C ALA A 21 -7.84 -13.38 42.46
N ASN A 22 -7.09 -14.46 42.25
CA ASN A 22 -6.31 -15.10 43.31
C ASN A 22 -4.98 -14.38 43.53
N ASP A 23 -4.39 -13.87 42.45
CA ASP A 23 -3.10 -13.19 42.43
C ASP A 23 -3.26 -11.66 42.32
N SER A 24 -4.44 -11.13 42.63
CA SER A 24 -4.78 -9.71 42.48
C SER A 24 -3.78 -8.76 43.16
N SER A 25 -3.32 -9.10 44.37
CA SER A 25 -2.29 -8.35 45.08
C SER A 25 -0.96 -8.33 44.35
N LYS A 26 -0.52 -9.49 43.84
CA LYS A 26 0.74 -9.63 43.09
C LYS A 26 0.66 -8.84 41.79
N ILE A 27 -0.43 -9.00 41.03
CA ILE A 27 -0.67 -8.25 39.79
C ILE A 27 -0.63 -6.73 40.05
N ARG A 28 -1.27 -6.26 41.11
CA ARG A 28 -1.31 -4.83 41.47
C ARG A 28 0.07 -4.25 41.79
N ILE A 29 0.99 -5.04 42.34
CA ILE A 29 2.37 -4.62 42.58
C ILE A 29 3.06 -4.29 41.26
N TYR A 30 2.96 -5.16 40.25
CA TYR A 30 3.55 -4.92 38.93
C TYR A 30 2.88 -3.75 38.20
N LEU A 31 1.54 -3.66 38.24
CA LEU A 31 0.80 -2.57 37.59
C LEU A 31 1.10 -1.18 38.21
N ASN A 32 1.57 -1.13 39.45
CA ASN A 32 1.98 0.13 40.11
C ASN A 32 3.45 0.50 39.87
N ASN A 33 4.22 -0.36 39.21
CA ASN A 33 5.65 -0.13 38.95
C ASN A 33 5.84 0.53 37.57
N PRO A 34 6.40 1.76 37.48
CA PRO A 34 6.62 2.46 36.21
C PRO A 34 7.68 1.81 35.30
N ASN A 35 8.46 0.84 35.81
CA ASN A 35 9.43 0.09 35.02
C ASN A 35 8.85 -1.18 34.38
N VAL A 36 7.59 -1.51 34.68
CA VAL A 36 6.91 -2.67 34.10
C VAL A 36 6.20 -2.26 32.80
N TRP A 37 6.30 -3.13 31.79
CA TRP A 37 5.50 -3.05 30.57
C TRP A 37 4.22 -3.87 30.74
N TYR A 38 3.08 -3.24 30.50
CA TYR A 38 1.76 -3.85 30.57
C TYR A 38 1.15 -3.90 29.17
N ILE A 39 1.07 -5.10 28.60
CA ILE A 39 0.53 -5.32 27.26
C ILE A 39 -0.90 -5.84 27.38
N LEU A 40 -1.83 -5.16 26.70
CA LEU A 40 -3.24 -5.48 26.69
C LEU A 40 -3.70 -5.82 25.28
N ASP A 41 -4.44 -6.91 25.13
CA ASP A 41 -5.18 -7.25 23.90
C ASP A 41 -6.69 -7.04 24.15
N GLY A 42 -7.24 -5.93 23.67
CA GLY A 42 -8.68 -5.63 23.73
C GLY A 42 -9.17 -4.69 24.85
N LYS A 43 -10.50 -4.54 24.93
CA LYS A 43 -11.21 -3.47 25.65
C LYS A 43 -11.36 -3.74 27.15
N LYS A 44 -10.50 -3.10 27.96
CA LYS A 44 -10.82 -2.32 29.18
C LYS A 44 -9.54 -2.00 29.93
N LEU A 45 -9.32 -0.72 30.23
CA LEU A 45 -8.14 -0.25 30.95
C LEU A 45 -8.46 -0.01 32.41
N ASP A 46 -7.66 -0.61 33.28
CA ASP A 46 -7.49 -0.11 34.64
C ASP A 46 -6.46 1.03 34.60
N LYS A 47 -6.68 2.09 35.38
CA LYS A 47 -5.70 3.18 35.51
C LYS A 47 -4.50 2.67 36.30
N VAL A 48 -3.37 2.48 35.61
CA VAL A 48 -2.14 1.89 36.17
C VAL A 48 -0.95 2.86 36.02
N ARG A 49 0.13 2.61 36.76
CA ARG A 49 1.39 3.38 36.65
C ARG A 49 2.40 2.73 35.70
N ALA A 50 2.22 1.45 35.40
CA ALA A 50 3.04 0.71 34.44
C ALA A 50 2.94 1.31 33.02
N LYS A 51 4.02 1.18 32.25
CA LYS A 51 4.06 1.58 30.83
C LYS A 51 3.12 0.68 30.05
N THR A 52 2.04 1.24 29.50
CA THR A 52 0.94 0.45 28.94
C THR A 52 0.99 0.48 27.41
N ILE A 53 0.94 -0.71 26.80
CA ILE A 53 0.73 -0.89 25.36
C ILE A 53 -0.65 -1.52 25.18
N LEU A 54 -1.56 -0.79 24.57
CA LEU A 54 -2.88 -1.30 24.19
C LEU A 54 -2.85 -1.76 22.73
N ILE A 55 -3.05 -3.05 22.51
CA ILE A 55 -3.26 -3.66 21.20
C ILE A 55 -4.76 -3.86 21.03
N CYS A 56 -5.32 -3.26 19.97
CA CYS A 56 -6.74 -3.41 19.69
C CYS A 56 -7.04 -3.18 18.21
N SER A 57 -8.25 -3.57 17.79
CA SER A 57 -8.76 -3.21 16.47
C SER A 57 -8.85 -1.68 16.33
N PRO A 58 -8.75 -1.12 15.11
CA PRO A 58 -8.81 0.33 14.84
C PRO A 58 -10.18 0.96 15.14
N PHE A 59 -11.13 0.21 15.69
CA PHE A 59 -12.45 0.73 16.02
C PHE A 59 -12.35 1.66 17.24
N LYS A 60 -12.67 2.95 17.05
CA LYS A 60 -12.47 4.04 18.04
C LYS A 60 -12.93 3.72 19.45
N ASP A 61 -14.04 3.01 19.60
CA ASP A 61 -14.53 2.59 20.91
C ASP A 61 -13.53 1.73 21.71
N HIS A 62 -12.52 1.15 21.06
CA HIS A 62 -11.52 0.27 21.67
C HIS A 62 -10.44 1.02 22.42
N TYR A 63 -10.09 2.22 21.94
CA TYR A 63 -8.98 2.99 22.48
C TYR A 63 -9.38 4.41 22.88
N LYS A 64 -10.60 4.88 22.63
CA LYS A 64 -11.04 6.26 22.97
C LYS A 64 -10.81 6.66 24.42
N ASP A 65 -10.81 5.71 25.35
CA ASP A 65 -10.53 5.99 26.76
C ASP A 65 -9.04 5.96 27.07
N PHE A 66 -8.24 5.19 26.32
CA PHE A 66 -6.78 5.22 26.36
C PHE A 66 -6.22 6.51 25.78
N ASP A 67 -6.81 6.98 24.69
CA ASP A 67 -6.40 8.19 23.96
C ASP A 67 -6.59 9.48 24.78
N LYS A 68 -7.45 9.44 25.81
CA LYS A 68 -7.62 10.56 26.76
C LYS A 68 -6.45 10.70 27.75
N TYR A 69 -5.56 9.71 27.85
CA TYR A 69 -4.44 9.77 28.79
C TYR A 69 -3.35 10.72 28.26
N PHE A 70 -2.77 11.51 29.18
CA PHE A 70 -1.66 12.38 28.84
C PHE A 70 -0.45 11.58 28.35
N GLY A 71 0.07 11.91 27.17
CA GLY A 71 1.17 11.19 26.53
C GLY A 71 0.77 9.88 25.85
N ALA A 72 -0.53 9.62 25.65
CA ALA A 72 -0.96 8.52 24.81
C ALA A 72 -0.60 8.81 23.35
N GLU A 73 0.01 7.82 22.71
CA GLU A 73 0.38 7.89 21.31
C GLU A 73 -0.23 6.69 20.57
N ILE A 74 -0.83 6.96 19.41
CA ILE A 74 -1.40 5.93 18.55
C ILE A 74 -0.35 5.56 17.51
N ARG A 75 -0.19 4.25 17.31
CA ARG A 75 0.59 3.67 16.22
C ARG A 75 -0.23 2.59 15.54
N TYR A 76 -0.10 2.46 14.23
CA TYR A 76 -0.83 1.51 13.40
C TYR A 76 0.06 0.32 13.04
N MET A 77 -0.48 -0.89 13.23
CA MET A 77 0.22 -2.11 12.85
C MET A 77 -0.20 -2.52 11.43
N PRO A 78 0.74 -2.61 10.46
CA PRO A 78 0.42 -3.11 9.13
C PRO A 78 0.13 -4.62 9.16
N VAL A 79 -0.45 -5.11 8.07
CA VAL A 79 -0.49 -6.56 7.81
C VAL A 79 0.92 -7.07 7.48
N TRP A 80 1.13 -8.38 7.58
CA TRP A 80 2.45 -8.98 7.38
C TRP A 80 2.88 -8.94 5.91
N GLU A 81 4.17 -8.68 5.69
CA GLU A 81 4.81 -8.81 4.39
C GLU A 81 5.00 -10.27 3.99
N TRP A 82 5.27 -10.49 2.71
CA TRP A 82 5.44 -11.86 2.19
C TRP A 82 6.60 -12.60 2.88
N GLU A 83 7.69 -11.91 3.16
CA GLU A 83 8.88 -12.45 3.81
C GLU A 83 8.58 -12.91 5.25
N GLU A 84 7.74 -12.17 5.98
CA GLU A 84 7.28 -12.55 7.33
C GLU A 84 6.39 -13.79 7.28
N ILE A 85 5.44 -13.81 6.32
CA ILE A 85 4.55 -14.97 6.10
C ILE A 85 5.36 -16.22 5.73
N GLU A 86 6.34 -16.12 4.84
CA GLU A 86 7.17 -17.25 4.41
C GLU A 86 8.06 -17.75 5.56
N THR A 87 8.60 -16.84 6.36
CA THR A 87 9.40 -17.19 7.54
C THR A 87 8.57 -17.97 8.56
N CYS A 88 7.38 -17.46 8.89
CA CYS A 88 6.46 -18.16 9.80
C CYS A 88 5.97 -19.48 9.23
N ARG A 89 5.70 -19.55 7.92
CA ARG A 89 5.38 -20.81 7.24
C ARG A 89 6.51 -21.82 7.44
N ALA A 90 7.75 -21.44 7.18
CA ALA A 90 8.90 -22.34 7.26
C ALA A 90 9.10 -22.91 8.68
N ILE A 91 8.88 -22.10 9.72
CA ILE A 91 9.11 -22.48 11.12
C ILE A 91 7.90 -23.21 11.73
N MET A 92 6.71 -22.62 11.62
CA MET A 92 5.51 -23.01 12.38
C MET A 92 4.49 -23.78 11.54
N HIS A 93 4.46 -23.56 10.22
CA HIS A 93 3.49 -24.18 9.30
C HIS A 93 4.17 -24.95 8.15
N ASN A 94 5.24 -25.68 8.46
CA ASN A 94 6.11 -26.34 7.46
C ASN A 94 5.38 -27.38 6.58
N HIS A 95 4.23 -27.88 7.03
CA HIS A 95 3.33 -28.77 6.30
C HIS A 95 2.59 -28.09 5.13
N LEU A 96 2.56 -26.75 5.10
CA LEU A 96 2.00 -25.96 4.00
C LEU A 96 3.06 -25.73 2.93
N LYS A 97 2.68 -25.93 1.66
CA LYS A 97 3.57 -25.67 0.53
C LYS A 97 3.73 -24.16 0.33
N LYS A 98 4.95 -23.69 0.03
CA LYS A 98 5.23 -22.28 -0.27
C LYS A 98 4.31 -21.71 -1.35
N SER A 99 4.07 -22.48 -2.42
CA SER A 99 3.18 -22.07 -3.53
C SER A 99 1.71 -21.91 -3.11
N GLU A 100 1.20 -22.82 -2.26
CA GLU A 100 -0.15 -22.77 -1.69
C GLU A 100 -0.35 -21.50 -0.87
N VAL A 101 0.61 -21.22 0.03
CA VAL A 101 0.61 -20.01 0.87
C VAL A 101 0.76 -18.74 0.05
N LYS A 102 1.60 -18.74 -1.00
CA LYS A 102 1.75 -17.58 -1.89
C LYS A 102 0.44 -17.26 -2.61
N GLN A 103 -0.30 -18.26 -3.08
CA GLN A 103 -1.60 -18.03 -3.73
C GLN A 103 -2.62 -17.43 -2.76
N LEU A 104 -2.64 -17.91 -1.51
CA LEU A 104 -3.50 -17.34 -0.48
C LEU A 104 -3.10 -15.90 -0.11
N PHE A 105 -1.80 -15.62 0.02
CA PHE A 105 -1.29 -14.27 0.25
C PHE A 105 -1.72 -13.30 -0.85
N LEU A 106 -1.64 -13.70 -2.12
CA LEU A 106 -2.09 -12.88 -3.25
C LEU A 106 -3.60 -12.60 -3.23
N LYS A 107 -4.41 -13.49 -2.64
CA LYS A 107 -5.86 -13.33 -2.51
C LYS A 107 -6.27 -12.55 -1.26
N TRP A 108 -5.76 -12.94 -0.10
CA TRP A 108 -6.16 -12.41 1.20
C TRP A 108 -5.31 -11.25 1.68
N GLY A 109 -4.14 -11.01 1.07
CA GLY A 109 -3.12 -10.12 1.61
C GLY A 109 -2.37 -10.73 2.79
N GLY A 110 -1.74 -9.88 3.59
CA GLY A 110 -0.84 -10.26 4.68
C GLY A 110 -1.48 -10.71 6.00
N ILE A 111 -2.67 -11.32 6.00
CA ILE A 111 -3.31 -11.78 7.25
C ILE A 111 -2.92 -13.24 7.54
N PRO A 112 -2.07 -13.53 8.56
CA PRO A 112 -1.59 -14.89 8.84
C PRO A 112 -2.71 -15.88 9.13
N ARG A 113 -3.81 -15.42 9.75
CA ARG A 113 -4.98 -16.26 10.05
C ARG A 113 -5.54 -16.95 8.80
N PHE A 114 -5.69 -16.22 7.70
CA PHE A 114 -6.28 -16.79 6.46
C PHE A 114 -5.24 -17.47 5.58
N VAL A 115 -4.00 -16.98 5.60
CA VAL A 115 -2.91 -17.43 4.73
C VAL A 115 -2.16 -18.65 5.29
N LEU A 116 -2.14 -18.82 6.62
CA LEU A 116 -1.45 -19.91 7.31
C LEU A 116 -2.44 -20.77 8.12
N GLU A 117 -3.04 -20.22 9.18
CA GLU A 117 -3.83 -21.01 10.14
C GLU A 117 -5.06 -21.67 9.49
N LYS A 118 -5.76 -20.95 8.62
CA LYS A 118 -6.97 -21.42 7.92
C LYS A 118 -6.73 -21.77 6.46
N ALA A 119 -5.47 -21.98 6.04
CA ALA A 119 -5.11 -22.20 4.64
C ALA A 119 -5.94 -23.30 3.96
N ARG A 120 -6.14 -24.44 4.64
CA ARG A 120 -6.89 -25.60 4.13
C ARG A 120 -8.35 -25.68 4.61
N ASN A 121 -8.86 -24.64 5.26
CA ASN A 121 -10.24 -24.61 5.73
C ASN A 121 -11.15 -23.98 4.67
N GLN A 122 -11.77 -24.80 3.83
CA GLN A 122 -12.59 -24.33 2.71
C GLN A 122 -13.72 -23.37 3.15
N THR A 123 -14.38 -23.63 4.27
CA THR A 123 -15.45 -22.76 4.78
C THR A 123 -14.93 -21.37 5.15
N GLN A 124 -13.73 -21.28 5.74
CA GLN A 124 -13.08 -20.01 6.04
C GLN A 124 -12.60 -19.31 4.76
N GLN A 125 -12.08 -20.07 3.80
CA GLN A 125 -11.65 -19.54 2.50
C GLN A 125 -12.83 -18.90 1.75
N SER A 126 -14.00 -19.55 1.72
CA SER A 126 -15.22 -19.04 1.08
C SER A 126 -15.78 -17.73 1.67
N LEU A 127 -15.28 -17.30 2.84
CA LEU A 127 -15.70 -16.03 3.43
C LEU A 127 -15.22 -14.82 2.62
N LEU A 128 -14.14 -14.94 1.85
CA LEU A 128 -13.68 -13.83 1.00
C LEU A 128 -14.65 -13.58 -0.15
N GLU A 129 -15.00 -14.64 -0.89
CA GLU A 129 -15.95 -14.53 -2.00
C GLU A 129 -17.32 -14.07 -1.51
N LYS A 130 -17.76 -14.57 -0.35
CA LYS A 130 -18.99 -14.09 0.29
C LYS A 130 -18.91 -12.59 0.62
N ALA A 131 -17.80 -12.13 1.19
CA ALA A 131 -17.61 -10.72 1.51
C ALA A 131 -17.65 -9.84 0.24
N ILE A 132 -16.97 -10.25 -0.84
CA ILE A 132 -17.01 -9.55 -2.13
C ILE A 132 -18.43 -9.52 -2.70
N SER A 133 -19.17 -10.63 -2.59
CA SER A 133 -20.53 -10.75 -3.10
C SER A 133 -21.51 -9.83 -2.38
N VAL A 134 -21.44 -9.72 -1.05
CA VAL A 134 -22.38 -8.89 -0.25
C VAL A 134 -21.96 -7.43 -0.14
N CYS A 135 -20.71 -7.11 -0.49
CA CYS A 135 -20.18 -5.75 -0.47
C CYS A 135 -21.05 -4.80 -1.32
N ASP A 136 -21.38 -3.63 -0.77
CA ASP A 136 -22.04 -2.54 -1.48
C ASP A 136 -21.03 -1.43 -1.86
N GLU A 137 -21.51 -0.36 -2.50
CA GLU A 137 -20.70 0.78 -2.92
C GLU A 137 -20.14 1.63 -1.77
N LYS A 138 -20.64 1.45 -0.53
CA LYS A 138 -20.15 2.23 0.63
C LYS A 138 -18.73 1.84 1.00
N ILE A 139 -18.23 0.71 0.48
CA ILE A 139 -16.83 0.32 0.63
C ILE A 139 -15.86 1.40 0.19
N PHE A 140 -16.25 2.22 -0.81
CA PHE A 140 -15.43 3.30 -1.32
C PHE A 140 -15.32 4.48 -0.35
N ASN A 141 -16.22 4.61 0.63
CA ASN A 141 -16.08 5.63 1.65
C ASN A 141 -14.87 5.29 2.53
N TYR A 142 -14.70 4.02 2.91
CA TYR A 142 -13.65 3.64 3.85
C TYR A 142 -12.21 3.67 3.30
N ILE A 143 -12.01 3.68 1.99
CA ILE A 143 -10.66 3.55 1.41
C ILE A 143 -10.00 4.92 1.38
N GLY A 144 -8.83 4.98 2.04
CA GLY A 144 -8.00 6.16 2.29
C GLY A 144 -8.67 7.26 3.12
N GLU A 145 -9.70 6.92 3.90
CA GLU A 145 -10.13 7.68 5.07
C GLU A 145 -9.29 7.32 6.30
N SER A 146 -9.15 8.27 7.23
CA SER A 146 -8.40 8.14 8.48
C SER A 146 -9.29 7.97 9.74
N ASP A 147 -10.61 7.76 9.59
CA ASP A 147 -11.51 7.52 10.73
C ASP A 147 -12.86 6.97 10.21
N SER A 148 -13.07 5.65 10.30
CA SER A 148 -14.38 5.06 9.98
C SER A 148 -15.04 4.46 11.23
N GLU A 149 -16.24 4.95 11.58
CA GLU A 149 -17.05 4.47 12.71
C GLU A 149 -17.80 3.15 12.42
N ASN A 150 -17.55 2.49 11.28
CA ASN A 150 -18.28 1.29 10.88
C ASN A 150 -17.38 0.05 10.87
N ASP A 151 -17.99 -1.13 11.08
CA ASP A 151 -17.33 -2.43 10.93
C ASP A 151 -17.02 -2.69 9.46
N VAL A 152 -15.90 -2.15 9.00
CA VAL A 152 -15.35 -2.43 7.68
C VAL A 152 -14.85 -3.87 7.69
N SER A 153 -15.31 -4.67 6.73
CA SER A 153 -14.86 -6.05 6.62
C SER A 153 -13.33 -6.10 6.46
N HIS A 154 -12.64 -6.52 7.52
CA HIS A 154 -11.18 -6.78 7.55
C HIS A 154 -10.72 -7.82 6.52
N LYS A 155 -11.66 -8.44 5.79
CA LYS A 155 -11.40 -9.35 4.67
C LYS A 155 -11.22 -8.60 3.35
N LEU A 156 -11.77 -7.38 3.25
CA LEU A 156 -11.80 -6.59 2.03
C LEU A 156 -10.87 -5.37 2.10
N ILE A 157 -10.68 -4.81 3.29
CA ILE A 157 -9.85 -3.62 3.51
C ILE A 157 -8.90 -3.89 4.67
N HIS A 158 -7.64 -3.49 4.50
CA HIS A 158 -6.58 -3.56 5.50
C HIS A 158 -6.04 -2.17 5.82
N ILE A 159 -5.43 -2.06 6.99
CA ILE A 159 -4.63 -0.91 7.39
C ILE A 159 -3.24 -1.05 6.78
N TYR A 160 -2.82 0.00 6.11
CA TYR A 160 -1.46 0.29 5.70
C TYR A 160 -0.97 1.52 6.48
N THR A 161 0.34 1.65 6.62
CA THR A 161 0.96 2.73 7.37
C THR A 161 2.34 3.05 6.81
N ASN A 162 2.91 4.18 7.21
CA ASN A 162 4.26 4.57 6.83
C ASN A 162 5.28 3.73 7.61
N PRO A 163 6.08 2.89 6.93
CA PRO A 163 7.01 1.98 7.60
C PRO A 163 8.22 2.72 8.16
N LEU A 164 8.98 2.06 9.03
CA LEU A 164 10.36 2.46 9.31
C LEU A 164 11.21 2.29 8.04
N ILE A 165 11.96 3.33 7.69
CA ILE A 165 12.93 3.29 6.60
C ILE A 165 14.29 3.03 7.24
N ASP A 166 14.89 1.86 7.00
CA ASP A 166 16.27 1.60 7.38
C ASP A 166 17.19 2.47 6.50
N SER A 167 17.88 3.43 7.13
CA SER A 167 18.70 4.47 6.50
C SER A 167 20.17 4.07 6.28
N ASP A 168 20.54 2.81 6.55
CA ASP A 168 21.94 2.38 6.63
C ASP A 168 22.70 2.30 5.29
N ASP A 169 22.07 2.51 4.13
CA ASP A 169 22.68 2.17 2.83
C ASP A 169 23.07 3.34 1.90
N ILE A 170 22.91 4.61 2.27
CA ILE A 170 23.15 5.71 1.29
C ILE A 170 23.85 6.93 1.88
N GLU A 171 25.19 6.93 1.88
CA GLU A 171 26.02 8.14 2.01
C GLU A 171 25.96 8.98 0.72
N VAL A 172 25.52 10.25 0.74
CA VAL A 172 26.06 11.29 -0.19
C VAL A 172 25.86 12.74 0.29
N GLU A 173 26.89 13.56 0.03
CA GLU A 173 27.06 15.03 0.10
C GLU A 173 25.98 15.87 -0.62
N GLY A 174 25.82 17.14 -0.19
CA GLY A 174 24.65 18.01 -0.42
C GLY A 174 24.50 18.75 -1.76
N GLY A 175 23.26 19.23 -2.00
CA GLY A 175 22.82 20.11 -3.09
C GLY A 175 21.28 20.34 -3.10
N GLU A 176 20.83 21.42 -3.75
CA GLU A 176 19.44 21.92 -3.76
C GLU A 176 18.44 21.08 -4.59
N GLY A 177 17.16 21.05 -4.17
CA GLY A 177 16.02 20.63 -5.01
C GLY A 177 15.17 19.44 -4.55
N VAL A 178 15.40 18.92 -3.33
CA VAL A 178 14.61 17.83 -2.73
C VAL A 178 13.93 18.38 -1.47
N GLU A 179 12.61 18.22 -1.37
CA GLU A 179 11.87 18.54 -0.14
C GLU A 179 11.91 17.34 0.80
N HIS A 180 12.27 17.57 2.07
CA HIS A 180 12.26 16.57 3.13
C HIS A 180 10.89 16.56 3.82
N VAL A 181 10.36 15.37 4.09
CA VAL A 181 9.11 15.19 4.84
C VAL A 181 9.43 14.37 6.10
N ASP A 182 9.41 15.01 7.28
CA ASP A 182 9.54 14.34 8.57
C ASP A 182 8.21 13.67 8.95
N GLU A 183 8.09 12.37 8.67
CA GLU A 183 6.96 11.55 9.12
C GLU A 183 7.41 10.52 10.15
N GLU A 184 6.86 10.61 11.37
CA GLU A 184 7.09 9.58 12.38
C GLU A 184 6.51 8.23 11.92
N PRO A 185 7.27 7.13 12.00
CA PRO A 185 6.86 5.82 11.50
C PRO A 185 5.63 5.29 12.25
N TYR A 186 4.82 4.52 11.54
CA TYR A 186 3.59 3.89 12.04
C TYR A 186 2.53 4.86 12.55
N THR A 187 2.56 6.13 12.14
CA THR A 187 1.57 7.15 12.58
C THR A 187 0.46 7.37 11.57
N LEU A 188 0.67 7.04 10.30
CA LEU A 188 -0.35 7.19 9.26
C LEU A 188 -1.28 5.98 9.21
N GLN A 189 -2.59 6.23 9.20
CA GLN A 189 -3.59 5.20 8.92
C GLN A 189 -4.07 5.33 7.49
N ILE A 190 -3.76 4.32 6.67
CA ILE A 190 -4.17 4.27 5.27
C ILE A 190 -5.01 3.01 5.07
N MET A 191 -6.31 3.21 4.84
CA MET A 191 -7.20 2.09 4.52
C MET A 191 -7.12 1.75 3.04
N ALA A 192 -6.73 0.52 2.69
CA ALA A 192 -6.64 0.08 1.29
C ALA A 192 -7.18 -1.33 1.11
N PHE A 193 -7.49 -1.71 -0.14
CA PHE A 193 -7.95 -3.06 -0.45
C PHE A 193 -6.98 -4.11 0.10
N ALA A 194 -7.55 -5.18 0.67
CA ALA A 194 -6.82 -6.26 1.33
C ALA A 194 -5.70 -6.85 0.46
N SER A 195 -5.99 -7.01 -0.83
CA SER A 195 -5.07 -7.48 -1.84
C SER A 195 -5.41 -6.84 -3.18
N ASP A 196 -4.50 -6.99 -4.14
CA ASP A 196 -4.79 -6.61 -5.53
C ASP A 196 -5.98 -7.41 -6.08
N TYR A 197 -6.08 -8.69 -5.75
CA TYR A 197 -7.20 -9.54 -6.15
C TYR A 197 -8.54 -8.97 -5.64
N VAL A 198 -8.61 -8.60 -4.36
CA VAL A 198 -9.83 -8.05 -3.76
C VAL A 198 -10.21 -6.73 -4.41
N GLY A 199 -9.25 -5.82 -4.56
CA GLY A 199 -9.47 -4.59 -5.30
C GLY A 199 -10.01 -4.90 -6.68
N GLU A 200 -9.39 -5.87 -7.35
CA GLU A 200 -9.64 -6.18 -8.75
C GLU A 200 -11.08 -6.66 -8.99
N GLU A 201 -11.58 -7.49 -8.08
CA GLU A 201 -12.94 -8.01 -8.10
C GLU A 201 -13.97 -6.93 -7.71
N ILE A 202 -13.67 -6.08 -6.73
CA ILE A 202 -14.54 -4.96 -6.34
C ILE A 202 -14.62 -3.93 -7.47
N THR A 203 -13.49 -3.57 -8.10
CA THR A 203 -13.44 -2.67 -9.25
C THR A 203 -14.17 -3.24 -10.46
N LYS A 204 -14.11 -4.56 -10.69
CA LYS A 204 -14.97 -5.23 -11.71
C LYS A 204 -16.44 -5.05 -11.38
N LYS A 205 -16.83 -5.36 -10.14
CA LYS A 205 -18.23 -5.34 -9.68
C LYS A 205 -18.85 -3.95 -9.81
N PHE A 206 -18.11 -2.90 -9.44
CA PHE A 206 -18.60 -1.52 -9.44
C PHE A 206 -18.04 -0.66 -10.58
N LYS A 207 -17.63 -1.28 -11.70
CA LYS A 207 -16.95 -0.57 -12.78
C LYS A 207 -17.71 0.67 -13.25
N SER A 208 -19.00 0.56 -13.61
CA SER A 208 -19.78 1.70 -14.10
C SER A 208 -19.87 2.82 -13.06
N LEU A 209 -20.15 2.48 -11.81
CA LEU A 209 -20.22 3.44 -10.71
C LEU A 209 -18.89 4.15 -10.45
N ILE A 210 -17.76 3.44 -10.49
CA ILE A 210 -16.43 4.04 -10.35
C ILE A 210 -16.16 5.01 -11.50
N LEU A 211 -16.53 4.62 -12.72
CA LEU A 211 -16.39 5.49 -13.90
C LEU A 211 -17.21 6.76 -13.78
N ASP A 212 -18.45 6.64 -13.35
CA ASP A 212 -19.34 7.79 -13.19
C ASP A 212 -18.84 8.70 -12.06
N LYS A 213 -18.41 8.14 -10.91
CA LYS A 213 -17.80 8.91 -9.81
C LYS A 213 -16.53 9.63 -10.24
N LEU A 214 -15.62 8.97 -10.97
CA LEU A 214 -14.40 9.59 -11.50
C LEU A 214 -14.76 10.77 -12.42
N ARG A 215 -15.71 10.60 -13.33
CA ARG A 215 -16.18 11.68 -14.22
C ARG A 215 -16.75 12.85 -13.43
N THR A 216 -17.67 12.60 -12.51
CA THR A 216 -18.29 13.65 -11.68
C THR A 216 -17.26 14.40 -10.84
N GLN A 217 -16.27 13.70 -10.27
CA GLN A 217 -15.19 14.33 -9.51
C GLN A 217 -14.40 15.33 -10.38
N PHE A 218 -14.05 14.94 -11.60
CA PHE A 218 -13.33 15.81 -12.53
C PHE A 218 -14.18 16.97 -13.04
N GLU A 219 -15.47 16.76 -13.31
CA GLU A 219 -16.41 17.81 -13.72
C GLU A 219 -16.61 18.86 -12.62
N LEU A 220 -16.74 18.42 -11.37
CA LEU A 220 -17.00 19.31 -10.23
C LEU A 220 -15.72 19.90 -9.62
N SER A 221 -14.53 19.50 -10.10
CA SER A 221 -13.24 19.82 -9.46
C SER A 221 -13.23 19.53 -7.95
N CYS A 222 -14.01 18.54 -7.51
CA CYS A 222 -14.18 18.19 -6.11
C CYS A 222 -13.08 17.25 -5.60
N ILE A 223 -12.96 17.21 -4.28
CA ILE A 223 -11.96 16.57 -3.41
C ILE A 223 -11.45 15.22 -3.93
N ASP A 224 -10.15 14.97 -3.72
CA ASP A 224 -9.46 13.72 -4.00
C ASP A 224 -10.04 12.57 -3.16
N TYR A 225 -10.80 11.68 -3.78
CA TYR A 225 -11.22 10.43 -3.15
C TYR A 225 -10.08 9.41 -3.32
N SER A 226 -9.32 9.17 -2.25
CA SER A 226 -8.23 8.19 -2.17
C SER A 226 -8.65 6.76 -2.62
N CYS A 227 -9.94 6.42 -2.47
CA CYS A 227 -10.54 5.21 -3.01
C CYS A 227 -10.57 5.13 -4.55
N LEU A 228 -10.80 6.25 -5.21
CA LEU A 228 -10.83 6.36 -6.67
C LEU A 228 -9.43 6.22 -7.25
N GLY A 229 -8.41 6.73 -6.56
CA GLY A 229 -7.00 6.50 -6.90
C GLY A 229 -6.65 5.01 -6.93
N SER A 230 -7.05 4.27 -5.89
CA SER A 230 -6.83 2.82 -5.80
C SER A 230 -7.56 2.02 -6.89
N CYS A 231 -8.78 2.41 -7.24
CA CYS A 231 -9.53 1.76 -8.32
C CYS A 231 -8.95 2.10 -9.70
N PHE A 232 -8.59 3.37 -9.90
CA PHE A 232 -7.95 3.85 -11.12
C PHE A 232 -6.64 3.11 -11.38
N LYS A 233 -5.78 2.95 -10.35
CA LYS A 233 -4.52 2.19 -10.44
C LYS A 233 -4.75 0.77 -10.99
N GLN A 234 -5.77 0.08 -10.52
CA GLN A 234 -6.07 -1.27 -11.00
C GLN A 234 -6.59 -1.30 -12.43
N MET A 235 -7.44 -0.35 -12.81
CA MET A 235 -7.89 -0.19 -14.18
C MET A 235 -6.71 0.13 -15.11
N ALA A 236 -5.81 1.01 -14.67
CA ALA A 236 -4.61 1.42 -15.39
C ALA A 236 -3.65 0.25 -15.61
N HIS A 237 -3.38 -0.58 -14.60
CA HIS A 237 -2.58 -1.80 -14.79
C HIS A 237 -3.18 -2.72 -15.86
N ARG A 238 -4.50 -2.95 -15.84
CA ARG A 238 -5.16 -3.79 -16.86
C ARG A 238 -5.06 -3.21 -18.26
N ILE A 239 -5.26 -1.90 -18.37
CA ILE A 239 -5.20 -1.19 -19.66
C ILE A 239 -3.77 -1.20 -20.21
N LEU A 240 -2.75 -0.91 -19.39
CA LEU A 240 -1.35 -0.85 -19.82
C LEU A 240 -0.78 -2.23 -20.18
N ARG A 241 -1.21 -3.30 -19.50
CA ARG A 241 -0.76 -4.65 -19.84
C ARG A 241 -1.36 -5.18 -21.14
N ASN A 242 -2.53 -4.69 -21.53
CA ASN A 242 -3.08 -5.00 -22.83
C ASN A 242 -2.35 -4.14 -23.86
N GLU A 243 -1.89 -4.75 -24.96
CA GLU A 243 -1.19 -4.00 -26.01
C GLU A 243 -1.98 -2.77 -26.43
N GLY A 244 -1.30 -1.63 -26.51
CA GLY A 244 -1.95 -0.37 -26.80
C GLY A 244 -1.00 0.76 -27.10
N THR A 245 -1.54 1.77 -27.79
CA THR A 245 -0.88 3.03 -28.09
C THR A 245 -1.51 4.13 -27.24
N PHE A 246 -0.73 4.72 -26.34
CA PHE A 246 -1.18 5.70 -25.37
C PHE A 246 -0.75 7.10 -25.76
N LYS A 247 -1.62 8.09 -25.60
CA LYS A 247 -1.25 9.50 -25.79
C LYS A 247 -0.40 9.98 -24.62
N VAL A 248 0.69 10.64 -24.94
CA VAL A 248 1.69 11.11 -23.99
C VAL A 248 1.94 12.61 -24.18
N ARG A 249 2.16 13.33 -23.08
CA ARG A 249 2.60 14.72 -23.08
C ARG A 249 3.85 14.86 -22.22
N SER A 250 4.92 15.42 -22.80
CA SER A 250 6.13 15.75 -22.04
C SER A 250 5.85 16.84 -21.02
N LEU A 251 6.32 16.65 -19.78
CA LEU A 251 6.24 17.62 -18.68
C LEU A 251 7.55 18.40 -18.51
N GLU A 252 8.56 18.13 -19.34
CA GLU A 252 9.87 18.77 -19.29
C GLU A 252 9.95 20.06 -20.12
N SER A 253 9.13 20.16 -21.16
CA SER A 253 9.16 21.28 -22.11
C SER A 253 7.98 22.21 -21.92
N ILE A 254 8.24 23.52 -21.96
CA ILE A 254 7.22 24.58 -21.99
C ILE A 254 6.21 24.35 -23.12
N LYS A 255 6.62 23.74 -24.23
CA LYS A 255 5.76 23.47 -25.40
C LYS A 255 4.90 22.20 -25.26
N ASN A 256 5.00 21.46 -24.14
CA ASN A 256 4.14 20.30 -23.86
C ASN A 256 4.06 19.31 -25.05
N LYS A 257 5.23 18.92 -25.61
CA LYS A 257 5.29 18.08 -26.81
C LYS A 257 4.45 16.81 -26.59
N ARG A 258 3.49 16.58 -27.49
CA ARG A 258 2.62 15.40 -27.49
C ARG A 258 3.22 14.32 -28.37
N SER A 259 3.17 13.09 -27.92
CA SER A 259 3.64 11.89 -28.60
C SER A 259 2.73 10.71 -28.25
N THR A 260 3.14 9.52 -28.67
CA THR A 260 2.48 8.27 -28.32
C THR A 260 3.48 7.29 -27.75
N GLN A 261 3.07 6.52 -26.76
CA GLN A 261 3.85 5.42 -26.19
C GLN A 261 3.16 4.10 -26.50
N ASN A 262 3.92 3.15 -27.05
CA ASN A 262 3.43 1.79 -27.25
C ASN A 262 3.83 0.94 -26.06
N VAL A 263 2.88 0.19 -25.51
CA VAL A 263 3.15 -0.83 -24.49
C VAL A 263 2.76 -2.18 -25.08
N LYS A 264 3.68 -3.14 -25.01
CA LYS A 264 3.47 -4.50 -25.54
C LYS A 264 2.57 -5.29 -24.60
N ASN A 265 1.78 -6.22 -25.15
CA ASN A 265 0.95 -7.11 -24.36
C ASN A 265 1.80 -7.92 -23.37
N GLN A 266 1.36 -7.97 -22.12
CA GLN A 266 1.89 -8.84 -21.08
C GLN A 266 0.74 -9.60 -20.40
N ASN A 267 0.59 -10.88 -20.77
CA ASN A 267 -0.48 -11.74 -20.25
C ASN A 267 -0.27 -12.14 -18.77
N GLU A 268 0.99 -12.15 -18.31
CA GLU A 268 1.35 -12.56 -16.96
C GLU A 268 1.39 -11.37 -15.99
N ILE A 269 0.94 -11.60 -14.75
CA ILE A 269 1.11 -10.63 -13.66
C ILE A 269 2.44 -10.92 -12.98
N LEU A 270 3.49 -10.23 -13.40
CA LEU A 270 4.81 -10.37 -12.79
C LEU A 270 4.95 -9.41 -11.61
N THR A 271 5.44 -9.94 -10.48
CA THR A 271 5.74 -9.14 -9.29
C THR A 271 7.18 -9.36 -8.83
N PHE A 272 7.75 -8.38 -8.11
CA PHE A 272 9.09 -8.49 -7.53
C PHE A 272 9.10 -8.08 -6.06
N SER A 273 9.69 -8.92 -5.21
CA SER A 273 10.19 -8.52 -3.88
C SER A 273 11.68 -8.15 -3.94
N ASN A 274 12.43 -8.79 -4.84
CA ASN A 274 13.85 -8.55 -5.06
C ASN A 274 14.04 -7.97 -6.47
N ILE A 275 14.64 -6.78 -6.57
CA ILE A 275 14.89 -6.10 -7.84
C ILE A 275 15.68 -6.96 -8.84
N GLN A 276 16.50 -7.91 -8.34
CA GLN A 276 17.32 -8.76 -9.18
C GLN A 276 16.52 -9.68 -10.10
N THR A 277 15.24 -9.94 -9.78
CA THR A 277 14.33 -10.77 -10.58
C THR A 277 13.67 -10.02 -11.74
N ILE A 278 13.87 -8.71 -11.85
CA ILE A 278 13.31 -7.90 -12.93
C ILE A 278 14.09 -8.20 -14.21
N GLU A 279 13.35 -8.53 -15.27
CA GLU A 279 13.89 -8.83 -16.61
C GLU A 279 13.50 -7.72 -17.60
N ASP A 280 14.43 -7.40 -18.51
CA ASP A 280 14.23 -6.40 -19.55
C ASP A 280 13.07 -6.79 -20.49
N GLY A 281 12.31 -5.78 -20.92
CA GLY A 281 11.15 -5.96 -21.80
C GLY A 281 9.91 -6.53 -21.13
N LYS A 282 9.91 -6.69 -19.80
CA LYS A 282 8.79 -7.21 -19.02
C LYS A 282 8.18 -6.15 -18.10
N TYR A 283 6.89 -6.31 -17.81
CA TYR A 283 6.09 -5.41 -16.96
C TYR A 283 6.00 -5.98 -15.54
N TYR A 284 6.63 -5.33 -14.56
CA TYR A 284 6.77 -5.80 -13.19
C TYR A 284 6.13 -4.85 -12.17
N ARG A 285 5.32 -5.40 -11.27
CA ARG A 285 4.72 -4.67 -10.14
C ARG A 285 5.49 -4.96 -8.85
N PRO A 286 5.80 -3.97 -8.01
CA PRO A 286 6.37 -4.25 -6.69
C PRO A 286 5.43 -5.16 -5.88
N ALA A 287 5.99 -6.13 -5.16
CA ALA A 287 5.22 -6.99 -4.25
C ALA A 287 4.80 -6.21 -2.99
N ASN A 288 5.67 -5.33 -2.50
CA ASN A 288 5.37 -4.38 -1.43
C ASN A 288 4.56 -3.21 -2.00
N LYS A 289 3.36 -2.97 -1.46
CA LYS A 289 2.47 -1.89 -1.92
C LYS A 289 2.98 -0.49 -1.59
N ASN A 290 3.86 -0.36 -0.60
CA ASN A 290 4.50 0.88 -0.18
C ASN A 290 5.87 1.07 -0.87
N PHE A 291 6.14 0.36 -1.98
CA PHE A 291 7.36 0.58 -2.73
C PHE A 291 7.42 2.06 -3.20
N PRO A 292 8.48 2.81 -2.84
CA PRO A 292 8.51 4.24 -3.15
C PRO A 292 8.60 4.51 -4.65
N SER A 293 8.23 5.73 -5.05
CA SER A 293 8.39 6.29 -6.40
C SER A 293 7.51 5.70 -7.50
N ILE A 294 7.23 4.39 -7.53
CA ILE A 294 6.61 3.75 -8.69
C ILE A 294 5.53 2.74 -8.32
N ASP A 295 4.54 2.62 -9.19
CA ASP A 295 3.57 1.53 -9.14
C ASP A 295 4.00 0.35 -10.02
N THR A 296 4.80 0.60 -11.06
CA THR A 296 5.30 -0.43 -11.99
C THR A 296 6.54 0.04 -12.74
N ILE A 297 7.41 -0.91 -13.06
CA ILE A 297 8.48 -0.78 -14.04
C ILE A 297 8.19 -1.63 -15.29
N PHE A 298 8.41 -1.05 -16.46
CA PHE A 298 8.62 -1.79 -17.71
C PHE A 298 10.10 -1.64 -18.08
N ALA A 299 10.88 -2.63 -17.66
CA ALA A 299 12.33 -2.52 -17.65
C ALA A 299 12.90 -2.48 -19.07
N PRO A 300 14.04 -1.79 -19.30
CA PRO A 300 14.88 -1.13 -18.29
C PRO A 300 14.69 0.40 -18.17
N ASP A 301 13.82 1.02 -18.97
CA ASP A 301 13.82 2.47 -19.17
C ASP A 301 12.48 3.16 -18.89
N ILE A 302 11.41 2.40 -18.65
CA ILE A 302 10.07 2.94 -18.47
C ILE A 302 9.56 2.70 -17.05
N LEU A 303 9.16 3.78 -16.39
CA LEU A 303 8.60 3.79 -15.04
C LEU A 303 7.17 4.37 -15.06
N PHE A 304 6.27 3.80 -14.25
CA PHE A 304 4.90 4.26 -14.14
C PHE A 304 4.54 4.60 -12.69
N GLN A 305 3.93 5.76 -12.50
CA GLN A 305 3.26 6.18 -11.28
C GLN A 305 1.82 6.61 -11.64
N MET A 306 0.84 5.94 -11.06
CA MET A 306 -0.58 6.06 -11.37
C MET A 306 -1.23 6.97 -10.33
N THR A 307 -1.95 7.99 -10.79
CA THR A 307 -2.54 8.97 -9.87
C THR A 307 -3.82 9.59 -10.40
N THR A 308 -4.75 9.86 -9.49
CA THR A 308 -5.92 10.72 -9.70
C THR A 308 -5.71 12.13 -9.14
N ALA A 309 -4.65 12.33 -8.35
CA ALA A 309 -4.30 13.60 -7.72
C ALA A 309 -3.53 14.51 -8.69
N ARG A 310 -3.69 15.83 -8.53
CA ARG A 310 -2.92 16.82 -9.32
C ARG A 310 -1.45 16.90 -8.91
N ASN A 311 -1.17 16.58 -7.64
CA ASN A 311 0.16 16.56 -7.05
C ASN A 311 0.46 15.14 -6.58
N HIS A 312 1.53 14.55 -7.09
CA HIS A 312 2.01 13.23 -6.73
C HIS A 312 3.55 13.21 -6.87
N PRO A 313 4.28 13.65 -5.83
CA PRO A 313 5.72 13.76 -5.91
C PRO A 313 6.42 12.41 -6.13
N ILE A 314 7.66 12.48 -6.63
CA ILE A 314 8.52 11.32 -6.85
C ILE A 314 9.46 11.21 -5.65
N ASP A 315 9.25 10.19 -4.81
CA ASP A 315 10.22 9.82 -3.78
C ASP A 315 11.53 9.37 -4.46
N ILE A 316 12.69 9.92 -4.11
CA ILE A 316 13.96 9.53 -4.75
C ILE A 316 14.48 8.17 -4.26
N SER A 317 14.05 7.69 -3.09
CA SER A 317 14.54 6.46 -2.48
C SER A 317 14.21 5.22 -3.33
N GLY A 318 13.01 5.15 -3.91
CA GLY A 318 12.61 4.04 -4.77
C GLY A 318 13.36 4.02 -6.11
N LEU A 319 13.67 5.19 -6.66
CA LEU A 319 14.54 5.30 -7.85
C LEU A 319 15.96 4.80 -7.55
N LYS A 320 16.53 5.16 -6.40
CA LYS A 320 17.84 4.65 -5.96
C LYS A 320 17.83 3.13 -5.82
N LYS A 321 16.77 2.56 -5.23
CA LYS A 321 16.57 1.09 -5.12
C LYS A 321 16.56 0.40 -6.49
N LEU A 322 16.06 1.06 -7.54
CA LEU A 322 15.99 0.49 -8.90
C LEU A 322 17.23 0.73 -9.75
N HIS A 323 18.21 1.52 -9.28
CA HIS A 323 19.33 2.01 -10.10
C HIS A 323 20.05 0.92 -10.90
N SER A 324 20.30 -0.26 -10.30
CA SER A 324 20.99 -1.38 -10.97
C SER A 324 20.19 -2.07 -12.08
N LYS A 325 18.88 -1.79 -12.18
CA LYS A 325 17.97 -2.35 -13.19
C LYS A 325 17.53 -1.34 -14.23
N LEU A 326 17.86 -0.08 -14.02
CA LEU A 326 17.59 0.96 -15.00
C LEU A 326 18.71 0.98 -16.03
N ILE A 327 18.37 1.41 -17.24
CA ILE A 327 19.36 1.59 -18.30
C ILE A 327 20.51 2.47 -17.79
N THR A 328 21.76 2.17 -18.18
CA THR A 328 22.95 2.90 -17.70
C THR A 328 23.22 4.18 -18.49
N THR A 329 22.76 4.23 -19.75
CA THR A 329 22.94 5.35 -20.67
C THR A 329 21.61 5.71 -21.33
N GLY A 330 21.36 7.00 -21.54
CA GLY A 330 20.12 7.47 -22.17
C GLY A 330 19.03 7.86 -21.17
N GLU A 331 17.87 8.18 -21.71
CA GLU A 331 16.71 8.68 -20.97
C GLU A 331 15.98 7.56 -20.22
N ILE A 332 15.45 7.89 -19.04
CA ILE A 332 14.49 7.07 -18.30
C ILE A 332 13.15 7.81 -18.35
N SER A 333 12.17 7.22 -18.99
CA SER A 333 10.84 7.82 -19.16
C SER A 333 9.96 7.49 -17.95
N PHE A 334 9.67 8.52 -17.15
CA PHE A 334 8.81 8.42 -15.98
C PHE A 334 7.41 8.92 -16.31
N TYR A 335 6.45 8.01 -16.42
CA TYR A 335 5.07 8.30 -16.78
C TYR A 335 4.17 8.41 -15.56
N PHE A 336 3.58 9.60 -15.40
CA PHE A 336 2.37 9.79 -14.62
C PHE A 336 1.16 9.32 -15.42
N VAL A 337 0.65 8.16 -15.06
CA VAL A 337 -0.55 7.58 -15.66
C VAL A 337 -1.75 8.24 -15.01
N VAL A 338 -2.51 8.98 -15.79
CA VAL A 338 -3.60 9.83 -15.28
C VAL A 338 -4.89 9.64 -16.09
N PRO A 339 -6.06 9.89 -15.49
CA PRO A 339 -7.32 9.97 -16.20
C PRO A 339 -7.27 11.00 -17.34
N ALA A 340 -8.07 10.74 -18.37
CA ALA A 340 -8.18 11.59 -19.56
C ALA A 340 -8.50 13.06 -19.25
N GLU A 341 -9.22 13.28 -18.16
CA GLU A 341 -9.70 14.57 -17.67
C GLU A 341 -8.58 15.37 -16.98
N LEU A 342 -7.64 14.68 -16.32
CA LEU A 342 -6.49 15.30 -15.66
C LEU A 342 -5.32 15.55 -16.63
N TYR A 343 -5.26 14.78 -17.72
CA TYR A 343 -4.14 14.74 -18.66
C TYR A 343 -3.66 16.10 -19.17
N ASP A 344 -4.56 17.00 -19.57
CA ASP A 344 -4.17 18.29 -20.16
C ASP A 344 -3.68 19.29 -19.10
N HIS A 345 -4.08 19.11 -17.84
CA HIS A 345 -3.77 20.03 -16.74
C HIS A 345 -2.65 19.54 -15.81
N PHE A 346 -2.27 18.26 -15.88
CA PHE A 346 -1.26 17.67 -15.03
C PHE A 346 0.11 18.37 -15.18
N GLN A 347 0.79 18.69 -14.09
CA GLN A 347 2.05 19.43 -14.17
C GLN A 347 3.24 18.54 -13.81
N LYS A 348 4.44 19.06 -14.07
CA LYS A 348 5.68 18.43 -13.61
C LYS A 348 5.67 18.32 -12.09
N GLN A 349 6.04 17.15 -11.58
CA GLN A 349 6.03 16.82 -10.17
C GLN A 349 7.42 17.04 -9.57
N LYS A 350 7.44 17.35 -8.27
CA LYS A 350 8.69 17.53 -7.51
C LYS A 350 9.30 16.18 -7.13
N PHE A 351 10.59 16.21 -6.82
CA PHE A 351 11.29 15.10 -6.18
C PHE A 351 11.32 15.33 -4.66
N ILE A 352 11.00 14.30 -3.88
CA ILE A 352 10.97 14.35 -2.40
C ILE A 352 11.84 13.25 -1.80
N THR A 353 12.17 13.38 -0.52
CA THR A 353 12.78 12.35 0.32
C THR A 353 12.08 12.29 1.67
N THR A 354 11.98 11.10 2.24
CA THR A 354 11.38 10.83 3.56
C THR A 354 12.44 10.53 4.63
N ASP A 355 13.72 10.60 4.26
CA ASP A 355 14.84 10.27 5.14
C ASP A 355 15.46 11.52 5.79
N SER A 356 15.42 11.54 7.13
CA SER A 356 15.90 12.61 8.01
C SER A 356 17.43 12.69 8.13
N ALA A 357 18.17 11.69 7.62
CA ALA A 357 19.62 11.66 7.69
C ALA A 357 20.26 12.43 6.51
N ASN A 358 20.50 13.73 6.74
CA ASN A 358 21.19 14.68 5.87
C ASN A 358 20.43 15.03 4.58
N VAL A 359 20.59 16.29 4.14
CA VAL A 359 20.01 16.84 2.90
C VAL A 359 20.36 15.93 1.72
N GLN A 360 19.47 14.99 1.39
CA GLN A 360 19.73 13.99 0.36
C GLN A 360 19.79 14.70 -1.00
N LYS A 361 20.99 14.80 -1.57
CA LYS A 361 21.19 15.33 -2.90
C LYS A 361 20.52 14.41 -3.93
N MET A 362 19.80 15.00 -4.86
CA MET A 362 19.31 14.26 -6.04
C MET A 362 20.52 13.83 -6.88
N PRO A 363 20.74 12.52 -7.10
CA PRO A 363 21.83 12.05 -7.95
C PRO A 363 21.74 12.64 -9.36
N ASP A 364 22.89 12.97 -9.95
CA ASP A 364 22.94 13.57 -11.29
C ASP A 364 22.23 12.72 -12.34
N TRP A 365 22.32 11.39 -12.22
CA TRP A 365 21.61 10.50 -13.12
C TRP A 365 20.08 10.68 -13.03
N ILE A 366 19.52 10.92 -11.84
CA ILE A 366 18.09 11.23 -11.68
C ILE A 366 17.80 12.59 -12.32
N LYS A 367 18.56 13.62 -11.96
CA LYS A 367 18.38 15.00 -12.42
C LYS A 367 18.37 15.11 -13.96
N TYR A 368 19.32 14.44 -14.60
CA TYR A 368 19.57 14.62 -16.03
C TYR A 368 18.86 13.59 -16.89
N ARG A 369 18.63 12.37 -16.39
CA ARG A 369 18.14 11.25 -17.21
C ARG A 369 16.67 10.91 -16.97
N VAL A 370 16.11 11.16 -15.79
CA VAL A 370 14.69 10.90 -15.52
C VAL A 370 13.87 12.05 -16.09
N LYS A 371 13.02 11.75 -17.07
CA LYS A 371 12.15 12.72 -17.74
C LYS A 371 10.69 12.40 -17.46
N GLN A 372 9.94 13.42 -17.07
CA GLN A 372 8.55 13.25 -16.67
C GLN A 372 7.58 13.43 -17.84
N TYR A 373 6.58 12.56 -17.87
CA TYR A 373 5.55 12.52 -18.89
C TYR A 373 4.19 12.30 -18.25
N ALA A 374 3.13 12.92 -18.79
CA ALA A 374 1.76 12.51 -18.50
C ALA A 374 1.32 11.49 -19.56
N LEU A 375 0.79 10.35 -19.14
CA LEU A 375 0.22 9.31 -20.00
C LEU A 375 -1.30 9.26 -19.78
N ARG A 376 -2.05 9.39 -20.88
CA ARG A 376 -3.51 9.45 -20.85
C ARG A 376 -4.14 8.07 -20.82
N ILE A 377 -5.02 7.81 -19.85
CA ILE A 377 -5.92 6.66 -19.85
C ILE A 377 -7.37 7.11 -20.01
N TYR A 378 -8.04 6.55 -21.02
CA TYR A 378 -9.48 6.66 -21.17
C TYR A 378 -10.16 5.61 -20.31
N LEU A 379 -11.10 6.06 -19.50
CA LEU A 379 -11.83 5.19 -18.59
C LEU A 379 -13.12 4.64 -19.23
N SER A 380 -13.54 5.15 -20.38
CA SER A 380 -14.70 4.62 -21.13
C SER A 380 -14.40 3.29 -21.82
N SER A 381 -15.43 2.44 -21.94
CA SER A 381 -15.42 1.15 -22.66
C SER A 381 -15.31 1.26 -24.19
N GLU A 382 -15.18 2.46 -24.74
CA GLU A 382 -15.18 2.69 -26.18
C GLU A 382 -13.83 3.25 -26.62
N SER A 383 -12.88 2.35 -26.86
CA SER A 383 -11.78 2.55 -27.84
C SER A 383 -10.88 1.31 -27.86
N SER A 384 -11.46 0.17 -28.19
CA SER A 384 -10.73 -0.98 -28.71
C SER A 384 -11.59 -1.75 -29.71
N SER A 385 -12.18 -1.02 -30.67
CA SER A 385 -12.56 -1.58 -31.96
C SER A 385 -11.73 -0.88 -33.02
N SER A 386 -10.66 -1.58 -33.39
CA SER A 386 -9.81 -1.33 -34.53
C SER A 386 -10.61 -0.96 -35.78
N GLY A 387 -10.19 0.10 -36.45
CA GLY A 387 -10.55 0.35 -37.84
C GLY A 387 -10.08 -0.79 -38.72
N SER A 388 -10.97 -1.72 -39.03
CA SER A 388 -10.82 -2.61 -40.17
C SER A 388 -11.39 -1.91 -41.39
N SER A 389 -10.52 -1.24 -42.14
CA SER A 389 -10.80 -0.86 -43.53
C SER A 389 -10.98 -2.14 -44.35
N LEU A 390 -12.23 -2.54 -44.56
CA LEU A 390 -12.60 -3.48 -45.62
C LEU A 390 -12.54 -2.73 -46.95
N LYS A 391 -11.41 -2.86 -47.64
CA LYS A 391 -11.38 -2.76 -49.10
C LYS A 391 -11.87 -4.09 -49.66
N ARG A 392 -13.02 -4.08 -50.33
CA ARG A 392 -13.22 -4.80 -51.59
C ARG A 392 -14.05 -3.91 -52.51
#